data_AF-A0A919J993-F1
#
_entry.id   AF-A0A919J993-F1
#
_cell.length_a   1.000
_cell.length_b   1.000
_cell.length_c   1.000
_cell.angle_alpha   90.00
_cell.angle_beta   90.00
_cell.angle_gamma   90.00
#
_symmetry.space_group_name_H-M   'P 1'
#
loop_
_entity.id
_entity.type
_entity.pdbx_description
1 polymer ?
#
loop_
_entity_poly.entity_id
_entity_poly.type
_entity_poly.pdbx_seq_one_letter_code
_entity_poly.pdbx_strand_id
1 'polypeptide(L)' 'MRTPFKRRRYRPKLSRRQKAVNRTHAKIRARGVRAIATLKTRKILTKLRCCPRRATAIVQAIHVLHHVEANRYAG' A
#
# COMPACT_ATOMS: atom_id res chain seq x y z
N MET A 1 -5.46 -11.68 -2.08
CA MET A 1 -6.21 -10.62 -1.35
C MET A 1 -7.70 -10.90 -1.49
N ARG A 2 -8.42 -11.14 -0.40
CA ARG A 2 -9.87 -11.37 -0.45
C ARG A 2 -10.59 -10.06 -0.75
N THR A 3 -11.60 -10.09 -1.62
CA THR A 3 -12.35 -8.89 -2.01
C THR A 3 -13.04 -8.25 -0.80
N PRO A 4 -12.90 -6.93 -0.59
CA PRO A 4 -13.53 -6.25 0.54
C PRO A 4 -15.05 -6.25 0.39
N PHE A 5 -15.77 -6.35 1.51
CA PHE A 5 -17.22 -6.32 1.51
C PHE A 5 -17.72 -4.95 1.03
N LYS A 6 -18.61 -4.95 0.04
CA LYS A 6 -19.19 -3.74 -0.52
C LYS A 6 -20.58 -3.50 0.05
N ARG A 7 -20.86 -2.27 0.47
CA ARG A 7 -22.23 -1.81 0.72
C ARG A 7 -22.91 -1.57 -0.63
N ARG A 8 -24.12 -2.08 -0.81
CA ARG A 8 -24.97 -1.83 -1.99
C ARG A 8 -26.26 -1.13 -1.53
N ARG A 9 -26.88 -0.33 -2.41
CA ARG A 9 -28.05 0.52 -2.09
C ARG A 9 -29.20 -0.27 -1.46
N TYR A 10 -29.54 -1.42 -2.02
CA TYR A 10 -30.66 -2.27 -1.60
C TYR A 10 -30.26 -3.45 -0.69
N ARG A 11 -29.07 -3.40 -0.07
CA ARG A 11 -28.63 -4.44 0.88
C ARG A 11 -28.49 -3.87 2.29
N PRO A 12 -28.66 -4.73 3.33
CA PRO A 12 -28.39 -4.34 4.70
C PRO A 12 -26.99 -3.74 4.87
N LYS A 13 -26.85 -2.84 5.85
CA LYS A 13 -25.56 -2.24 6.21
C LYS A 13 -24.57 -3.35 6.59
N LEU A 14 -23.29 -3.13 6.27
CA LEU A 14 -22.22 -4.06 6.63
C LEU A 14 -22.20 -4.32 8.14
N SER A 15 -22.10 -5.60 8.50
CA SER A 15 -21.98 -6.02 9.90
C SER A 15 -20.67 -5.50 10.51
N ARG A 16 -20.60 -5.46 11.86
CA ARG A 16 -19.39 -5.04 12.58
C ARG A 16 -18.17 -5.87 12.16
N ARG A 17 -18.35 -7.19 11.99
CA ARG A 17 -17.29 -8.11 11.53
C ARG A 17 -16.84 -7.79 10.11
N GLN A 18 -17.76 -7.56 9.17
CA GLN A 18 -17.43 -7.16 7.80
C GLN A 18 -16.68 -5.82 7.74
N LYS A 19 -17.09 -4.83 8.54
CA LYS A 19 -16.39 -3.55 8.67
C LYS A 19 -14.98 -3.72 9.26
N ALA A 20 -14.79 -4.62 10.22
CA ALA A 20 -13.47 -4.92 10.78
C ALA A 20 -12.53 -5.50 9.72
N VAL A 21 -13.00 -6.47 8.93
CA VAL A 21 -12.25 -7.03 7.79
C VAL A 21 -11.90 -5.95 6.76
N ASN A 22 -12.85 -5.07 6.44
CA ASN A 22 -12.57 -3.96 5.52
C ASN A 22 -11.54 -2.98 6.07
N ARG A 23 -11.53 -2.71 7.38
CA ARG A 23 -10.53 -1.84 8.03
C ARG A 23 -9.14 -2.46 7.98
N THR A 24 -8.99 -3.74 8.28
CA THR A 24 -7.69 -4.42 8.19
C THR A 24 -7.20 -4.45 6.75
N HIS A 25 -8.08 -4.73 5.79
CA HIS A 25 -7.76 -4.67 4.36
C HIS A 25 -7.33 -3.25 3.94
N ALA A 26 -8.02 -2.21 4.40
CA ALA A 26 -7.67 -0.82 4.12
C ALA A 26 -6.28 -0.45 4.66
N LYS A 27 -5.92 -0.89 5.87
CA LYS A 27 -4.58 -0.66 6.46
C LYS A 27 -3.47 -1.27 5.61
N ILE A 28 -3.66 -2.50 5.13
CA ILE A 28 -2.68 -3.17 4.26
C ILE A 28 -2.57 -2.42 2.91
N ARG A 29 -3.71 -2.10 2.28
CA ARG A 29 -3.74 -1.35 1.01
C ARG A 29 -3.07 0.02 1.14
N ALA A 30 -3.29 0.73 2.25
CA ALA A 30 -2.74 2.07 2.48
C ALA A 30 -1.20 2.07 2.45
N ARG A 31 -0.53 1.00 2.88
CA ARG A 31 0.95 0.89 2.78
C ARG A 31 1.40 0.83 1.32
N GLY A 32 0.79 -0.04 0.51
CA GLY A 32 1.13 -0.18 -0.91
C GLY A 32 0.78 1.07 -1.73
N VAL A 33 -0.37 1.69 -1.47
CA VAL A 33 -0.77 2.93 -2.15
C VAL A 33 0.19 4.07 -1.83
N ARG A 34 0.60 4.24 -0.56
CA ARG A 34 1.61 5.23 -0.18
C ARG A 34 2.95 4.97 -0.87
N ALA A 35 3.42 3.72 -0.88
CA ALA A 35 4.66 3.36 -1.57
C ALA A 35 4.62 3.75 -3.07
N ILE A 36 3.55 3.37 -3.78
CA ILE A 36 3.39 3.73 -5.20
C ILE A 36 3.31 5.25 -5.40
N ALA A 37 2.59 5.97 -4.53
CA ALA A 37 2.50 7.42 -4.58
C ALA A 37 3.90 8.05 -4.46
N THR A 38 4.70 7.65 -3.47
CA THR A 38 6.08 8.13 -3.29
C THR A 38 6.96 7.86 -4.51
N LEU A 39 6.90 6.66 -5.08
CA LEU A 39 7.67 6.30 -6.28
C LEU A 39 7.30 7.16 -7.49
N LYS A 40 6.01 7.45 -7.66
CA LYS A 40 5.51 8.34 -8.73
C LYS A 40 5.94 9.77 -8.51
N THR A 41 5.74 10.32 -7.30
CA THR A 41 6.15 11.69 -6.95
C THR A 41 7.64 11.91 -7.18
N ARG A 42 8.50 10.93 -6.84
CA ARG A 42 9.94 11.00 -7.04
C ARG A 42 10.41 10.62 -8.46
N LYS A 43 9.48 10.28 -9.37
CA LYS A 43 9.77 9.81 -10.74
C LYS A 43 10.79 8.66 -10.77
N ILE A 44 10.79 7.79 -9.75
CA ILE A 44 11.77 6.69 -9.64
C ILE A 44 11.53 5.66 -10.75
N LEU A 45 10.26 5.38 -11.06
CA LEU A 45 9.87 4.41 -12.08
C LEU A 45 10.30 4.81 -13.50
N THR A 46 10.44 6.11 -13.79
CA THR A 46 10.90 6.59 -15.10
C THR A 46 12.43 6.62 -15.21
N LYS A 47 13.14 6.55 -14.08
CA LYS A 47 14.61 6.55 -14.01
C LYS A 47 15.20 5.14 -13.98
N LEU A 48 14.43 4.14 -13.54
CA LEU A 48 14.83 2.74 -13.49
C LEU A 48 14.95 2.14 -14.90
N ARG A 49 16.18 1.86 -15.34
CA ARG A 49 16.48 1.13 -16.59
C ARG A 49 16.96 -0.28 -16.27
N CYS A 50 16.05 -1.16 -15.85
CA CYS A 50 16.34 -2.57 -15.61
C CYS A 50 15.10 -3.44 -15.82
N CYS A 51 15.28 -4.76 -15.89
CA CYS A 51 14.15 -5.68 -15.99
C CYS A 51 13.22 -5.57 -14.77
N PRO A 52 11.91 -5.90 -14.91
CA PRO A 52 10.93 -5.80 -13.83
C PRO A 52 11.32 -6.56 -12.55
N ARG A 53 12.05 -7.67 -12.70
CA ARG A 53 12.57 -8.46 -11.58
C ARG A 53 13.55 -7.66 -10.73
N ARG A 54 14.52 -6.99 -11.36
CA ARG A 54 15.49 -6.11 -10.67
C ARG A 54 14.81 -4.86 -10.11
N ALA A 55 13.86 -4.29 -10.85
CA ALA A 55 13.12 -3.12 -10.39
C ALA A 55 12.32 -3.42 -9.11
N THR A 56 11.72 -4.60 -9.00
CA THR A 56 10.97 -5.02 -7.81
C THR A 56 11.86 -5.07 -6.58
N ALA A 57 13.06 -5.65 -6.68
CA ALA A 57 14.01 -5.71 -5.58
C ALA A 57 14.47 -4.32 -5.12
N ILE A 58 14.79 -3.42 -6.07
CA ILE A 58 15.19 -2.04 -5.77
C ILE A 58 14.06 -1.28 -5.07
N VAL A 59 12.82 -1.39 -5.56
CA VAL A 59 11.66 -0.74 -4.96
C VAL A 59 11.38 -1.25 -3.54
N GLN A 60 11.53 -2.57 -3.30
CA GLN A 60 11.40 -3.15 -1.97
C GLN A 60 12.45 -2.59 -1.00
N ALA A 61 13.72 -2.52 -1.43
CA ALA A 61 14.80 -1.95 -0.62
C ALA A 61 14.54 -0.47 -0.27
N ILE A 62 14.13 0.34 -1.26
CA ILE A 62 13.78 1.76 -1.04
C ILE A 62 12.61 1.89 -0.06
N HIS A 63 11.59 1.02 -0.16
CA HIS A 63 10.43 1.04 0.73
C HIS A 63 10.80 0.71 2.19
N VAL A 64 11.63 -0.32 2.40
CA VAL A 64 12.12 -0.68 3.73
C VAL A 64 12.96 0.45 4.32
N LEU A 65 13.90 1.01 3.54
CA LEU A 65 14.73 2.12 3.98
C LEU A 65 13.90 3.33 4.42
N HIS A 66 12.92 3.75 3.60
CA HIS A 66 12.03 4.86 3.96
C HIS A 66 11.26 4.61 5.26
N HIS A 67 10.82 3.37 5.51
CA HIS A 67 10.10 3.04 6.74
C HIS A 67 11.01 3.03 7.97
N VAL A 68 12.25 2.55 7.82
CA VAL A 68 13.26 2.60 8.89
C VAL A 68 13.63 4.04 9.21
N GLU A 69 13.92 4.86 8.20
CA GLU A 69 14.24 6.28 8.38
C GLU A 69 13.08 7.06 8.98
N ALA A 70 11.86 6.89 8.46
CA ALA A 70 10.68 7.57 8.99
C ALA A 70 10.41 7.22 10.46
N ASN A 71 10.70 5.98 10.89
CA ASN A 71 10.60 5.60 12.31
C ASN A 71 11.73 6.19 13.16
N ARG A 72 12.95 6.37 12.60
CA ARG A 72 14.09 6.97 13.33
C ARG A 72 13.89 8.45 13.63
N TYR A 73 13.21 9.19 12.76
CA TYR A 73 12.90 10.61 12.95
C TYR A 73 11.52 10.88 13.58
N ALA A 74 10.82 9.84 14.04
CA ALA A 74 9.52 9.95 14.71
C ALA A 74 9.59 9.89 16.25
N GLY A 75 10.81 9.91 16.81
CA GLY A 75 11.07 10.15 18.23
C GLY A 75 11.52 11.58 18.46
#